data_AF-A0A537RNB9-F1
#
_entry.id   AF-A0A537RNB9-F1
#
_cell.length_a   1.000
_cell.length_b   1.000
_cell.length_c   1.000
_cell.angle_alpha   90.00
_cell.angle_beta   90.00
_cell.angle_gamma   90.00
#
_symmetry.space_group_name_H-M   'P 1'
#
loop_
_entity.id
_entity.type
_entity.pdbx_description
1 polymer ?
#
loop_
_entity_poly.entity_id
_entity_poly.type
_entity_poly.pdbx_seq_one_letter_code
_entity_poly.pdbx_strand_id
1 'polypeptide(L)'
;MIILRTKTKIALARAAQRILMGGRRAIGRGPITVCRRGGVRWKLDLREGIDFSIFLLGSFEPDVVAAYRHMIRPGATVIDVGSNIGAHTLRLAACVGPAGRVVAVEPTRYAYGRLLEHLLLNPQLASRIILLQAMLTGSPQSELAENIDSSWPLKTPSDAHPEHAGVAKSTTGAAVRTLDDVVSDLDLKSVDYLKLDVDGYEVQVLRGARNTLRRFGPVIFFEHAPYGVKEKGYDPGEIAEILTGAGYRFTDLKGRTLATGQYRLPEIKVGAGINLIAFPGDTRSDRTQPNS
;
A
#
# COMPACT_ATOMS: atom_id res chain seq x y z
N MET A 1 10.96 -23.43 4.80
CA MET A 1 10.10 -22.85 3.76
C MET A 1 10.99 -22.33 2.64
N ILE A 2 10.92 -22.90 1.43
CA ILE A 2 11.78 -22.52 0.31
C ILE A 2 11.36 -21.13 -0.18
N ILE A 3 12.24 -20.13 -0.08
CA ILE A 3 12.00 -18.79 -0.62
C ILE A 3 12.21 -18.86 -2.14
N LEU A 4 11.11 -18.97 -2.89
CA LEU A 4 11.14 -18.92 -4.35
C LEU A 4 11.55 -17.52 -4.84
N ARG A 5 12.40 -17.46 -5.86
CA ARG A 5 12.77 -16.19 -6.53
C ARG A 5 11.54 -15.56 -7.19
N THR A 6 11.48 -14.22 -7.26
CA THR A 6 10.36 -13.46 -7.85
C THR A 6 10.03 -13.91 -9.26
N LYS A 7 11.03 -14.11 -10.11
CA LYS A 7 10.87 -14.64 -11.48
C LYS A 7 10.17 -16.02 -11.51
N THR A 8 10.50 -16.90 -10.57
CA THR A 8 9.87 -18.23 -10.45
C THR A 8 8.41 -18.12 -10.01
N LYS A 9 8.11 -17.24 -9.05
CA LYS A 9 6.73 -16.98 -8.61
C LYS A 9 5.87 -16.45 -9.76
N ILE A 10 6.40 -15.49 -10.52
CA ILE A 10 5.73 -14.93 -11.71
C ILE A 10 5.51 -16.01 -12.77
N ALA A 11 6.51 -16.85 -13.06
CA ALA A 11 6.38 -17.93 -14.02
C ALA A 11 5.28 -18.94 -13.62
N LEU A 12 5.25 -19.33 -12.34
CA LEU A 12 4.21 -20.21 -11.81
C LEU A 12 2.82 -19.58 -11.89
N ALA A 13 2.71 -18.29 -11.53
CA ALA A 13 1.46 -17.54 -11.63
C ALA A 13 0.96 -17.47 -13.09
N ARG A 14 1.85 -17.23 -14.04
CA ARG A 14 1.52 -17.25 -15.48
C ARG A 14 1.04 -18.62 -15.96
N ALA A 15 1.69 -19.70 -15.52
CA ALA A 15 1.27 -21.06 -15.87
C ALA A 15 -0.12 -21.37 -15.32
N ALA A 16 -0.35 -21.10 -14.04
CA ALA A 16 -1.65 -21.25 -13.39
C ALA A 16 -2.74 -20.42 -14.09
N GLN A 17 -2.42 -19.17 -14.45
CA GLN A 17 -3.35 -18.29 -15.14
C GLN A 17 -3.72 -18.79 -16.53
N ARG A 18 -2.77 -19.33 -17.31
CA ARG A 18 -3.05 -19.92 -18.62
C ARG A 18 -4.00 -21.11 -18.51
N ILE A 19 -3.77 -22.00 -17.55
CA ILE A 19 -4.64 -23.16 -17.29
C ILE A 19 -6.05 -22.68 -16.93
N LEU A 20 -6.16 -21.75 -15.97
CA LEU A 20 -7.45 -21.20 -15.56
C LEU A 20 -8.19 -20.53 -16.74
N MET A 21 -7.49 -19.71 -17.51
CA MET A 21 -8.06 -19.01 -18.65
C MET A 21 -8.50 -19.97 -19.76
N GLY A 22 -7.75 -21.05 -20.01
CA GLY A 22 -8.16 -22.12 -20.92
C GLY A 22 -9.46 -22.78 -20.48
N GLY A 23 -9.54 -23.19 -19.21
CA GLY A 23 -10.76 -23.78 -18.64
C GLY A 23 -11.97 -22.83 -18.69
N ARG A 24 -11.77 -21.54 -18.37
CA ARG A 24 -12.85 -20.54 -18.46
C ARG A 24 -13.36 -20.35 -19.90
N ARG A 25 -12.46 -20.27 -20.88
CA ARG A 25 -12.85 -20.18 -22.30
C ARG A 25 -13.63 -21.40 -22.75
N ALA A 26 -13.25 -22.60 -22.31
CA ALA A 26 -13.95 -23.84 -22.65
C ALA A 26 -15.42 -23.86 -22.17
N ILE A 27 -15.76 -23.12 -21.12
CA ILE A 27 -17.13 -22.99 -20.60
C ILE A 27 -17.77 -21.63 -20.95
N GLY A 28 -17.28 -20.94 -21.98
CA GLY A 28 -17.85 -19.68 -22.48
C GLY A 28 -17.65 -18.46 -21.57
N ARG A 29 -16.68 -18.49 -20.64
CA ARG A 29 -16.40 -17.38 -19.71
C ARG A 29 -15.15 -16.59 -20.10
N GLY A 30 -15.27 -15.26 -20.05
CA GLY A 30 -14.18 -14.31 -20.30
C GLY A 30 -13.21 -14.12 -19.12
N PRO A 31 -12.20 -13.23 -19.26
CA PRO A 31 -11.22 -12.93 -18.22
C PRO A 31 -11.79 -12.10 -17.06
N ILE A 32 -12.87 -11.35 -17.29
CA ILE A 32 -13.53 -10.56 -16.25
C ILE A 32 -14.50 -11.44 -15.47
N THR A 33 -14.55 -11.29 -14.16
CA THR A 33 -15.49 -12.01 -13.30
C THR A 33 -15.89 -11.19 -12.09
N VAL A 34 -17.17 -11.28 -11.71
CA VAL A 34 -17.63 -10.79 -10.39
C VAL A 34 -17.68 -11.98 -9.44
N CYS A 35 -17.02 -11.89 -8.29
CA CYS A 35 -16.98 -12.99 -7.32
C CYS A 35 -16.78 -12.47 -5.88
N ARG A 36 -17.06 -13.33 -4.88
CA ARG A 36 -16.79 -13.03 -3.48
C ARG A 36 -15.55 -13.78 -3.01
N ARG A 37 -14.56 -13.06 -2.48
CA ARG A 37 -13.29 -13.62 -1.98
C ARG A 37 -12.90 -12.97 -0.65
N GLY A 38 -12.66 -13.81 0.36
CA GLY A 38 -12.45 -13.40 1.75
C GLY A 38 -13.56 -12.48 2.30
N GLY A 39 -14.82 -12.68 1.90
CA GLY A 39 -15.94 -11.87 2.38
C GLY A 39 -16.19 -10.56 1.61
N VAL A 40 -15.30 -10.15 0.70
CA VAL A 40 -15.44 -8.95 -0.15
C VAL A 40 -15.89 -9.35 -1.56
N ARG A 41 -16.78 -8.57 -2.18
CA ARG A 41 -17.18 -8.73 -3.59
C ARG A 41 -16.24 -7.94 -4.50
N TRP A 42 -15.78 -8.56 -5.58
CA TRP A 42 -14.81 -7.98 -6.49
C TRP A 42 -15.29 -8.09 -7.93
N LYS A 43 -14.87 -7.15 -8.79
CA LYS A 43 -14.92 -7.27 -10.24
C LYS A 43 -13.48 -7.38 -10.74
N LEU A 44 -13.06 -8.61 -10.96
CA LEU A 44 -11.67 -8.97 -11.22
C LEU A 44 -11.40 -9.17 -12.70
N ASP A 45 -10.29 -8.64 -13.18
CA ASP A 45 -9.66 -8.99 -14.46
C ASP A 45 -8.53 -10.00 -14.23
N LEU A 46 -8.78 -11.27 -14.57
CA LEU A 46 -7.82 -12.36 -14.34
C LEU A 46 -6.56 -12.30 -15.23
N ARG A 47 -6.38 -11.21 -15.97
CA ARG A 47 -5.13 -10.88 -16.65
C ARG A 47 -4.18 -10.07 -15.77
N GLU A 48 -4.70 -9.38 -14.75
CA GLU A 48 -3.92 -8.60 -13.79
C GLU A 48 -3.43 -9.49 -12.64
N GLY A 49 -2.19 -9.28 -12.18
CA GLY A 49 -1.55 -10.10 -11.15
C GLY A 49 -2.23 -9.97 -9.79
N ILE A 50 -2.58 -8.75 -9.39
CA ILE A 50 -3.28 -8.47 -8.12
C ILE A 50 -4.65 -9.17 -8.12
N ASP A 51 -5.43 -8.96 -9.18
CA ASP A 51 -6.72 -9.59 -9.39
C ASP A 51 -6.68 -11.11 -9.37
N PHE A 52 -5.74 -11.68 -10.10
CA PHE A 52 -5.56 -13.12 -10.19
C PHE A 52 -5.20 -13.71 -8.82
N SER A 53 -4.37 -13.00 -8.05
CA SER A 53 -4.05 -13.36 -6.66
C SER A 53 -5.29 -13.35 -5.77
N ILE A 54 -6.12 -12.30 -5.84
CA ILE A 54 -7.39 -12.23 -5.09
C ILE A 54 -8.33 -13.37 -5.49
N PHE A 55 -8.46 -13.65 -6.80
CA PHE A 55 -9.31 -14.72 -7.31
C PHE A 55 -8.88 -16.09 -6.77
N LEU A 56 -7.58 -16.40 -6.87
CA LEU A 56 -7.04 -17.70 -6.53
C LEU A 56 -6.89 -17.90 -5.01
N LEU A 57 -6.23 -16.95 -4.33
CA LEU A 57 -5.82 -17.05 -2.93
C LEU A 57 -6.81 -16.42 -1.96
N GLY A 58 -7.73 -15.59 -2.44
CA GLY A 58 -8.71 -14.90 -1.62
C GLY A 58 -8.33 -13.46 -1.26
N SER A 59 -7.05 -13.12 -1.38
CA SER A 59 -6.49 -11.77 -1.17
C SER A 59 -5.17 -11.60 -1.92
N PHE A 60 -4.78 -10.34 -2.14
CA PHE A 60 -3.40 -9.98 -2.44
C PHE A 60 -2.59 -9.97 -1.13
N GLU A 61 -1.34 -10.41 -1.16
CA GLU A 61 -0.44 -10.52 0.01
C GLU A 61 -1.12 -11.09 1.28
N PRO A 62 -1.49 -12.38 1.28
CA PRO A 62 -2.26 -12.98 2.39
C PRO A 62 -1.58 -12.85 3.76
N ASP A 63 -0.26 -12.85 3.82
CA ASP A 63 0.49 -12.65 5.08
C ASP A 63 0.31 -11.24 5.65
N VAL A 64 0.29 -10.21 4.80
CA VAL A 64 0.01 -8.81 5.19
C VAL A 64 -1.43 -8.67 5.66
N VAL A 65 -2.38 -9.24 4.92
CA VAL A 65 -3.80 -9.22 5.28
C VAL A 65 -4.06 -9.96 6.60
N ALA A 66 -3.34 -11.06 6.86
CA ALA A 66 -3.41 -11.75 8.14
C ALA A 66 -2.88 -10.88 9.29
N ALA A 67 -1.78 -10.15 9.07
CA ALA A 67 -1.19 -9.26 10.06
C ALA A 67 -2.12 -8.09 10.46
N TYR A 68 -2.98 -7.60 9.56
CA TYR A 68 -3.94 -6.52 9.87
C TYR A 68 -4.83 -6.84 11.08
N ARG A 69 -5.19 -8.11 11.30
CA ARG A 69 -6.02 -8.51 12.46
C ARG A 69 -5.34 -8.26 13.80
N HIS A 70 -4.01 -8.20 13.83
CA HIS A 70 -3.23 -7.97 15.03
C HIS A 70 -2.81 -6.51 15.18
N MET A 71 -2.72 -5.77 14.06
CA MET A 71 -2.26 -4.38 14.05
C MET A 71 -3.39 -3.35 14.09
N ILE A 72 -4.53 -3.66 13.49
CA ILE A 72 -5.64 -2.72 13.34
C ILE A 72 -6.72 -3.04 14.38
N ARG A 73 -7.01 -2.05 15.23
CA ARG A 73 -8.06 -2.14 16.25
C ARG A 73 -9.39 -1.66 15.66
N PRO A 74 -10.54 -2.21 16.10
CA PRO A 74 -11.82 -1.61 15.80
C PRO A 74 -11.87 -0.15 16.27
N GLY A 75 -12.45 0.73 15.46
CA GLY A 75 -12.50 2.18 15.69
C GLY A 75 -11.27 2.96 15.20
N ALA A 76 -10.23 2.29 14.69
CA ALA A 76 -9.02 2.97 14.21
C ALA A 76 -9.26 3.84 12.97
N THR A 77 -8.47 4.92 12.86
CA THR A 77 -8.32 5.73 11.65
C THR A 77 -7.08 5.28 10.90
N VAL A 78 -7.26 4.79 9.67
CA VAL A 78 -6.19 4.27 8.81
C VAL A 78 -6.06 5.16 7.57
N ILE A 79 -4.82 5.41 7.14
CA ILE A 79 -4.55 6.01 5.83
C ILE A 79 -3.84 4.96 4.96
N ASP A 80 -4.38 4.67 3.78
CA ASP A 80 -3.84 3.73 2.79
C ASP A 80 -3.37 4.52 1.57
N VAL A 81 -2.06 4.80 1.52
CA VAL A 81 -1.42 5.56 0.43
C VAL A 81 -0.89 4.57 -0.61
N GLY A 82 -1.27 4.80 -1.87
CA GLY A 82 -1.11 3.81 -2.93
C GLY A 82 -2.13 2.68 -2.77
N SER A 83 -3.39 3.07 -2.62
CA SER A 83 -4.49 2.12 -2.40
C SER A 83 -4.81 1.24 -3.61
N ASN A 84 -4.34 1.62 -4.80
CA ASN A 84 -4.50 0.88 -6.06
C ASN A 84 -5.98 0.47 -6.26
N ILE A 85 -6.28 -0.78 -6.64
CA ILE A 85 -7.65 -1.27 -6.83
C ILE A 85 -8.39 -1.57 -5.51
N GLY A 86 -7.81 -1.21 -4.36
CA GLY A 86 -8.34 -1.42 -3.01
C GLY A 86 -8.14 -2.79 -2.41
N ALA A 87 -7.16 -3.56 -2.91
CA ALA A 87 -6.86 -4.91 -2.42
C ALA A 87 -6.63 -4.93 -0.90
N HIS A 88 -5.91 -3.92 -0.39
CA HIS A 88 -5.68 -3.69 1.04
C HIS A 88 -6.75 -2.81 1.68
N THR A 89 -7.19 -1.74 1.01
CA THR A 89 -8.23 -0.81 1.51
C THR A 89 -9.49 -1.51 2.03
N LEU A 90 -10.03 -2.46 1.26
CA LEU A 90 -11.27 -3.17 1.64
C LEU A 90 -11.04 -4.13 2.82
N ARG A 91 -9.79 -4.60 3.01
CA ARG A 91 -9.39 -5.40 4.18
C ARG A 91 -9.25 -4.53 5.42
N LEU A 92 -8.58 -3.40 5.29
CA LEU A 92 -8.46 -2.40 6.34
C LEU A 92 -9.84 -1.92 6.80
N ALA A 93 -10.75 -1.61 5.87
CA ALA A 93 -12.12 -1.20 6.17
C ALA A 93 -12.93 -2.27 6.93
N ALA A 94 -12.66 -3.55 6.68
CA ALA A 94 -13.24 -4.63 7.45
C ALA A 94 -12.69 -4.66 8.89
N CYS A 95 -11.36 -4.50 9.05
CA CYS A 95 -10.68 -4.53 10.35
C CYS A 95 -11.03 -3.34 11.26
N VAL A 96 -11.11 -2.11 10.72
CA VAL A 96 -11.46 -0.92 11.51
C VAL A 96 -12.90 -0.95 12.05
N GLY A 97 -13.78 -1.78 11.48
CA GLY A 97 -15.16 -1.87 11.94
C GLY A 97 -16.01 -0.62 11.66
N PRO A 98 -17.28 -0.59 12.08
CA PRO A 98 -18.22 0.49 11.75
C PRO A 98 -17.91 1.83 12.41
N ALA A 99 -17.14 1.84 13.51
CA ALA A 99 -16.73 3.07 14.20
C ALA A 99 -15.41 3.65 13.69
N GLY A 100 -14.68 2.90 12.86
CA GLY A 100 -13.40 3.33 12.31
C GLY A 100 -13.51 3.85 10.88
N ARG A 101 -12.39 4.30 10.33
CA ARG A 101 -12.33 4.92 9.02
C ARG A 101 -11.05 4.57 8.28
N VAL A 102 -11.13 4.48 6.96
CA VAL A 102 -9.98 4.37 6.06
C VAL A 102 -9.99 5.55 5.10
N VAL A 103 -8.87 6.27 4.99
CA VAL A 103 -8.63 7.24 3.93
C VAL A 103 -7.76 6.58 2.88
N ALA A 104 -8.34 6.24 1.72
CA ALA A 104 -7.66 5.60 0.62
C ALA A 104 -7.22 6.65 -0.39
N VAL A 105 -5.92 6.67 -0.71
CA VAL A 105 -5.34 7.64 -1.65
C VAL A 105 -4.76 6.89 -2.84
N GLU A 106 -5.22 7.23 -4.04
CA GLU A 106 -4.76 6.63 -5.30
C GLU A 106 -4.77 7.68 -6.41
N PRO A 107 -3.61 8.02 -7.01
CA PRO A 107 -3.55 9.06 -8.03
C PRO A 107 -4.02 8.59 -9.41
N THR A 108 -3.82 7.32 -9.77
CA THR A 108 -4.09 6.90 -11.15
C THR A 108 -5.57 6.79 -11.42
N ARG A 109 -6.02 7.34 -12.55
CA ARG A 109 -7.42 7.23 -12.99
C ARG A 109 -7.85 5.77 -13.14
N TYR A 110 -6.92 4.92 -13.58
CA TYR A 110 -7.15 3.48 -13.73
C TYR A 110 -7.48 2.81 -12.39
N ALA A 111 -6.57 2.87 -11.41
CA ALA A 111 -6.76 2.13 -10.17
C ALA A 111 -7.82 2.78 -9.28
N TYR A 112 -7.89 4.12 -9.25
CA TYR A 112 -8.97 4.86 -8.58
C TYR A 112 -10.35 4.43 -9.08
N GLY A 113 -10.54 4.38 -10.41
CA GLY A 113 -11.82 3.96 -11.01
C GLY A 113 -12.18 2.53 -10.66
N ARG A 114 -11.20 1.62 -10.63
CA ARG A 114 -11.39 0.23 -10.22
C ARG A 114 -11.73 0.10 -8.74
N LEU A 115 -11.08 0.86 -7.88
CA LEU A 115 -11.40 0.91 -6.46
C LEU A 115 -12.83 1.42 -6.25
N LEU A 116 -13.24 2.48 -6.95
CA LEU A 116 -14.60 2.99 -6.91
C LEU A 116 -15.63 1.91 -7.30
N GLU A 117 -15.39 1.13 -8.37
CA GLU A 117 -16.25 -0.01 -8.73
C GLU A 117 -16.35 -1.04 -7.58
N HIS A 118 -15.24 -1.33 -6.91
CA HIS A 118 -15.24 -2.25 -5.77
C HIS A 118 -15.96 -1.67 -4.54
N LEU A 119 -15.90 -0.36 -4.30
CA LEU A 119 -16.68 0.28 -3.24
C LEU A 119 -18.19 0.13 -3.51
N LEU A 120 -18.64 0.36 -4.74
CA LEU A 120 -20.04 0.20 -5.13
C LEU A 120 -20.55 -1.24 -4.93
N LEU A 121 -19.68 -2.24 -5.10
CA LEU A 121 -20.01 -3.64 -4.84
C LEU A 121 -20.10 -4.00 -3.34
N ASN A 122 -19.56 -3.15 -2.45
CA ASN A 122 -19.43 -3.40 -1.01
C ASN A 122 -19.91 -2.20 -0.17
N PRO A 123 -21.21 -1.84 -0.20
CA PRO A 123 -21.72 -0.62 0.43
C PRO A 123 -21.44 -0.55 1.94
N GLN A 124 -21.44 -1.68 2.65
CA GLN A 124 -21.14 -1.72 4.09
C GLN A 124 -19.66 -1.40 4.44
N LEU A 125 -18.73 -1.68 3.51
CA LEU A 125 -17.32 -1.34 3.67
C LEU A 125 -17.07 0.08 3.16
N ALA A 126 -17.71 0.45 2.04
CA ALA A 126 -17.62 1.77 1.45
C ALA A 126 -18.03 2.88 2.41
N SER A 127 -19.00 2.65 3.30
CA SER A 127 -19.42 3.63 4.32
C SER A 127 -18.32 4.01 5.33
N ARG A 128 -17.19 3.29 5.34
CA ARG A 128 -16.03 3.51 6.22
C ARG A 128 -14.85 4.11 5.46
N ILE A 129 -14.95 4.26 4.14
CA ILE A 129 -13.83 4.63 3.27
C ILE A 129 -14.07 6.02 2.70
N ILE A 130 -13.09 6.90 2.88
CA ILE A 130 -12.96 8.15 2.11
C ILE A 130 -11.94 7.86 1.01
N LEU A 131 -12.37 7.97 -0.24
CA LEU A 131 -11.52 7.73 -1.40
C LEU A 131 -11.08 9.07 -2.01
N LEU A 132 -9.78 9.27 -2.17
CA LEU A 132 -9.18 10.49 -2.72
C LEU A 132 -8.36 10.16 -3.97
N GLN A 133 -8.67 10.84 -5.08
CA GLN A 133 -7.80 10.82 -6.26
C GLN A 133 -6.70 11.85 -6.06
N ALA A 134 -5.58 11.45 -5.46
CA ALA A 134 -4.49 12.35 -5.16
C ALA A 134 -3.13 11.65 -5.19
N MET A 135 -2.09 12.40 -5.52
CA MET A 135 -0.70 12.02 -5.32
C MET A 135 -0.19 12.73 -4.07
N LEU A 136 0.33 11.96 -3.10
CA LEU A 136 0.92 12.54 -1.90
C LEU A 136 2.39 12.84 -2.12
N THR A 137 2.81 14.06 -1.79
CA THR A 137 4.17 14.56 -2.02
C THR A 137 4.70 15.30 -0.78
N GLY A 138 5.95 15.78 -0.84
CA GLY A 138 6.56 16.58 0.22
C GLY A 138 6.06 18.03 0.30
N SER A 139 5.40 18.51 -0.76
CA SER A 139 4.87 19.88 -0.86
C SER A 139 3.70 19.91 -1.85
N PRO A 140 2.64 20.69 -1.59
CA PRO A 140 1.51 20.81 -2.51
C PRO A 140 1.87 21.53 -3.82
N GLN A 141 3.05 22.15 -3.91
CA GLN A 141 3.61 22.75 -5.13
C GLN A 141 4.42 21.77 -5.98
N SER A 142 4.56 20.50 -5.55
CA SER A 142 5.25 19.48 -6.35
C SER A 142 4.52 19.22 -7.65
N GLU A 143 5.27 18.88 -8.69
CA GLU A 143 4.69 18.50 -9.98
C GLU A 143 3.98 17.14 -9.87
N LEU A 144 2.81 17.04 -10.49
CA LEU A 144 2.11 15.77 -10.64
C LEU A 144 2.80 14.96 -11.74
N ALA A 145 3.31 13.78 -11.41
CA ALA A 145 3.80 12.86 -12.44
C ALA A 145 2.64 12.47 -13.36
N GLU A 146 2.78 12.68 -14.68
CA GLU A 146 1.69 12.43 -15.65
C GLU A 146 1.22 10.97 -15.66
N ASN A 147 2.15 10.05 -15.45
CA ASN A 147 1.88 8.62 -15.41
C ASN A 147 2.70 7.96 -14.30
N ILE A 148 2.07 7.04 -13.58
CA ILE A 148 2.75 6.16 -12.61
C ILE A 148 2.24 4.74 -12.76
N ASP A 149 3.05 3.76 -12.37
CA ASP A 149 2.69 2.35 -12.44
C ASP A 149 1.50 2.05 -11.53
N SER A 150 0.50 1.34 -12.07
CA SER A 150 -0.69 0.94 -11.30
C SER A 150 -1.39 -0.31 -11.83
N SER A 151 -0.82 -0.95 -12.84
CA SER A 151 -1.31 -2.19 -13.46
C SER A 151 -0.17 -3.18 -13.57
N TRP A 152 -0.44 -4.47 -13.33
CA TRP A 152 0.56 -5.53 -13.36
C TRP A 152 0.03 -6.71 -14.18
N PRO A 153 0.01 -6.61 -15.52
CA PRO A 153 -0.48 -7.68 -16.36
C PRO A 153 0.41 -8.92 -16.28
N LEU A 154 -0.20 -10.10 -16.10
CA LEU A 154 0.51 -11.37 -16.07
C LEU A 154 1.17 -11.70 -17.42
N LYS A 155 0.59 -11.21 -18.52
CA LYS A 155 1.29 -11.13 -19.82
C LYS A 155 1.95 -9.76 -19.91
N THR A 156 3.20 -9.69 -19.46
CA THR A 156 3.97 -8.45 -19.40
C THR A 156 4.14 -7.85 -20.80
N PRO A 157 3.59 -6.64 -21.03
CA PRO A 157 3.82 -5.86 -22.24
C PRO A 157 5.30 -5.45 -22.41
N SER A 158 5.67 -4.99 -23.60
CA SER A 158 7.05 -4.50 -23.87
C SER A 158 7.38 -3.20 -23.15
N ASP A 159 6.37 -2.39 -22.82
CA ASP A 159 6.44 -1.11 -22.13
C ASP A 159 6.32 -1.23 -20.59
N ALA A 160 6.31 -2.45 -20.06
CA ALA A 160 6.27 -2.66 -18.61
C ALA A 160 7.65 -2.45 -17.96
N HIS A 161 7.64 -2.03 -16.69
CA HIS A 161 8.85 -1.79 -15.93
C HIS A 161 9.74 -3.05 -15.83
N PRO A 162 11.06 -2.97 -16.08
CA PRO A 162 11.92 -4.14 -16.17
C PRO A 162 12.04 -4.94 -14.86
N GLU A 163 11.98 -4.27 -13.71
CA GLU A 163 12.16 -4.92 -12.39
C GLU A 163 10.86 -5.51 -11.82
N HIS A 164 9.77 -4.73 -11.81
CA HIS A 164 8.50 -5.11 -11.18
C HIS A 164 7.35 -5.39 -12.16
N ALA A 165 7.56 -5.20 -13.47
CA ALA A 165 6.56 -5.43 -14.53
C ALA A 165 5.28 -4.58 -14.38
N GLY A 166 5.36 -3.44 -13.70
CA GLY A 166 4.30 -2.45 -13.63
C GLY A 166 4.10 -1.76 -14.98
N VAL A 167 2.87 -1.34 -15.26
CA VAL A 167 2.50 -0.58 -16.46
C VAL A 167 1.94 0.77 -16.02
N ALA A 168 2.56 1.82 -16.53
CA ALA A 168 2.22 3.20 -16.21
C ALA A 168 0.79 3.54 -16.67
N LYS A 169 0.07 4.27 -15.82
CA LYS A 169 -1.27 4.79 -16.09
C LYS A 169 -1.34 6.25 -15.74
N SER A 170 -2.19 6.96 -16.47
CA SER A 170 -2.38 8.38 -16.28
C SER A 170 -2.91 8.73 -14.89
N THR A 171 -2.34 9.79 -14.32
CA THR A 171 -2.78 10.45 -13.08
C THR A 171 -3.80 11.56 -13.35
N THR A 172 -4.29 11.70 -14.58
CA THR A 172 -5.31 12.71 -14.94
C THR A 172 -6.46 12.74 -13.94
N GLY A 173 -6.72 13.92 -13.38
CA GLY A 173 -7.75 14.15 -12.37
C GLY A 173 -7.26 14.07 -10.92
N ALA A 174 -6.02 13.65 -10.68
CA ALA A 174 -5.44 13.65 -9.34
C ALA A 174 -5.05 15.06 -8.89
N ALA A 175 -5.30 15.35 -7.61
CA ALA A 175 -4.71 16.50 -6.93
C ALA A 175 -3.31 16.17 -6.40
N VAL A 176 -2.43 17.16 -6.28
CA VAL A 176 -1.18 17.06 -5.50
C VAL A 176 -1.44 17.58 -4.09
N ARG A 177 -1.11 16.79 -3.07
CA ARG A 177 -1.35 17.13 -1.66
C ARG A 177 -0.22 16.60 -0.79
N THR A 178 -0.03 17.15 0.39
CA THR A 178 0.77 16.48 1.43
C THR A 178 -0.12 15.56 2.27
N LEU A 179 0.48 14.63 3.01
CA LEU A 179 -0.27 13.82 3.99
C LEU A 179 -0.87 14.74 5.08
N ASP A 180 -0.12 15.74 5.52
CA ASP A 180 -0.57 16.72 6.51
C ASP A 180 -1.79 17.52 6.01
N ASP A 181 -1.85 17.89 4.73
CA ASP A 181 -3.03 18.55 4.14
C ASP A 181 -4.26 17.63 4.18
N VAL A 182 -4.08 16.36 3.82
CA VAL A 182 -5.17 15.36 3.87
C VAL A 182 -5.71 15.22 5.28
N VAL A 183 -4.82 15.11 6.27
CA VAL A 183 -5.18 14.98 7.68
C VAL A 183 -5.90 16.24 8.20
N SER A 184 -5.41 17.42 7.81
CA SER A 184 -5.99 18.71 8.19
C SER A 184 -7.37 18.93 7.57
N ASP A 185 -7.51 18.76 6.26
CA ASP A 185 -8.75 19.07 5.52
C ASP A 185 -9.89 18.10 5.84
N LEU A 186 -9.57 16.85 6.21
CA LEU A 186 -10.54 15.88 6.69
C LEU A 186 -10.82 16.00 8.20
N ASP A 187 -10.16 16.96 8.87
CA ASP A 187 -10.23 17.20 10.31
C ASP A 187 -10.04 15.91 11.15
N LEU A 188 -9.06 15.09 10.77
CA LEU A 188 -8.82 13.80 11.42
C LEU A 188 -8.32 14.02 12.85
N LYS A 189 -8.99 13.34 13.80
CA LYS A 189 -8.66 13.44 15.24
C LYS A 189 -7.65 12.38 15.69
N SER A 190 -7.45 11.33 14.89
CA SER A 190 -6.41 10.33 15.07
C SER A 190 -5.90 9.85 13.71
N VAL A 191 -4.67 9.35 13.70
CA VAL A 191 -4.15 8.48 12.64
C VAL A 191 -3.43 7.34 13.36
N ASP A 192 -4.04 6.17 13.35
CA ASP A 192 -3.57 5.01 14.12
C ASP A 192 -2.65 4.12 13.28
N TYR A 193 -2.86 4.11 11.95
CA TYR A 193 -2.08 3.30 11.02
C TYR A 193 -1.91 4.00 9.67
N LEU A 194 -0.71 3.91 9.10
CA LEU A 194 -0.36 4.40 7.77
C LEU A 194 0.19 3.24 6.94
N LYS A 195 -0.51 2.84 5.88
CA LYS A 195 0.08 2.00 4.83
C LYS A 195 0.68 2.93 3.77
N LEU A 196 1.92 2.64 3.39
CA LEU A 196 2.67 3.37 2.39
C LEU A 196 3.29 2.41 1.38
N ASP A 197 2.70 2.34 0.19
CA ASP A 197 3.12 1.43 -0.88
C ASP A 197 2.93 2.18 -2.20
N VAL A 198 3.93 2.97 -2.57
CA VAL A 198 3.79 4.04 -3.59
C VAL A 198 4.91 3.96 -4.63
N ASP A 199 5.47 2.77 -4.85
CA ASP A 199 6.44 2.49 -5.91
C ASP A 199 7.59 3.52 -6.01
N GLY A 200 8.23 3.83 -4.88
CA GLY A 200 9.42 4.71 -4.83
C GLY A 200 9.15 6.14 -4.37
N TYR A 201 7.90 6.55 -4.21
CA TYR A 201 7.53 7.88 -3.71
C TYR A 201 7.49 7.98 -2.18
N GLU A 202 7.93 6.96 -1.44
CA GLU A 202 7.82 6.88 0.02
C GLU A 202 8.46 8.09 0.71
N VAL A 203 9.65 8.50 0.24
CA VAL A 203 10.40 9.65 0.77
C VAL A 203 9.57 10.93 0.67
N GLN A 204 8.90 11.15 -0.47
CA GLN A 204 8.08 12.34 -0.67
C GLN A 204 6.86 12.35 0.24
N VAL A 205 6.14 11.23 0.34
CA VAL A 205 4.99 11.14 1.25
C VAL A 205 5.41 11.40 2.69
N LEU A 206 6.54 10.83 3.13
CA LEU A 206 7.07 11.02 4.48
C LEU A 206 7.51 12.46 4.76
N ARG A 207 8.10 13.14 3.78
CA ARG A 207 8.41 14.60 3.88
C ARG A 207 7.15 15.43 4.08
N GLY A 208 6.04 15.05 3.45
CA GLY A 208 4.72 15.68 3.59
C GLY A 208 3.92 15.21 4.81
N ALA A 209 4.47 14.36 5.67
CA ALA A 209 3.80 13.74 6.81
C ALA A 209 4.32 14.23 8.18
N ARG A 210 5.21 15.22 8.21
CA ARG A 210 5.98 15.59 9.42
C ARG A 210 5.09 15.93 10.62
N ASN A 211 3.99 16.65 10.42
CA ASN A 211 3.08 17.00 11.51
C ASN A 211 2.25 15.80 11.95
N THR A 212 1.79 14.97 11.01
CA THR A 212 1.06 13.73 11.27
C THR A 212 1.90 12.75 12.08
N LEU A 213 3.16 12.51 11.68
CA LEU A 213 4.10 11.64 12.38
C LEU A 213 4.35 12.13 13.82
N ARG A 214 4.56 13.44 14.00
CA ARG A 214 4.81 14.06 15.31
C ARG A 214 3.57 14.06 16.21
N ARG A 215 2.39 14.33 15.65
CA ARG A 215 1.14 14.51 16.41
C ARG A 215 0.50 13.19 16.81
N PHE A 216 0.46 12.24 15.88
CA PHE A 216 -0.31 11.01 16.07
C PHE A 216 0.55 9.77 16.26
N GLY A 217 1.77 9.75 15.71
CA GLY A 217 2.66 8.59 15.81
C GLY A 217 2.01 7.29 15.30
N PRO A 218 1.44 7.25 14.08
CA PRO A 218 0.78 6.03 13.58
C PRO A 218 1.74 4.85 13.48
N VAL A 219 1.26 3.62 13.59
CA VAL A 219 2.04 2.46 13.11
C VAL A 219 2.14 2.57 11.59
N ILE A 220 3.33 2.41 11.02
CA ILE A 220 3.54 2.54 9.58
C ILE A 220 3.91 1.19 9.00
N PHE A 221 3.16 0.74 8.00
CA PHE A 221 3.58 -0.34 7.12
C PHE A 221 4.08 0.24 5.81
N PHE A 222 5.23 -0.20 5.35
CA PHE A 222 5.76 0.24 4.07
C PHE A 222 6.56 -0.85 3.36
N GLU A 223 6.58 -0.81 2.04
CA GLU A 223 7.52 -1.59 1.25
C GLU A 223 8.87 -0.86 1.21
N HIS A 224 9.94 -1.55 1.61
CA HIS A 224 11.29 -1.11 1.36
C HIS A 224 11.80 -1.74 0.07
N ALA A 225 11.82 -0.95 -1.00
CA ALA A 225 12.33 -1.31 -2.33
C ALA A 225 13.34 -0.27 -2.83
N PRO A 226 14.64 -0.36 -2.46
CA PRO A 226 15.66 0.64 -2.79
C PRO A 226 15.79 0.98 -4.27
N TYR A 227 15.46 0.04 -5.17
CA TYR A 227 15.54 0.29 -6.61
C TYR A 227 14.51 1.35 -7.04
N GLY A 228 13.26 1.24 -6.60
CA GLY A 228 12.19 2.18 -6.94
C GLY A 228 12.47 3.57 -6.39
N VAL A 229 12.96 3.67 -5.16
CA VAL A 229 13.35 4.95 -4.54
C VAL A 229 14.47 5.63 -5.33
N LYS A 230 15.49 4.87 -5.76
CA LYS A 230 16.59 5.38 -6.60
C LYS A 230 16.12 5.83 -7.99
N GLU A 231 15.21 5.10 -8.61
CA GLU A 231 14.64 5.43 -9.92
C GLU A 231 13.86 6.76 -9.88
N LYS A 232 13.31 7.14 -8.72
CA LYS A 232 12.70 8.47 -8.50
C LYS A 232 13.70 9.56 -8.09
N GLY A 233 15.00 9.23 -8.04
CA GLY A 233 16.07 10.17 -7.74
C GLY A 233 16.27 10.45 -6.24
N TYR A 234 15.78 9.58 -5.36
CA TYR A 234 15.94 9.73 -3.90
C TYR A 234 16.95 8.72 -3.35
N ASP A 235 17.50 9.02 -2.17
CA ASP A 235 18.33 8.05 -1.45
C ASP A 235 17.44 7.10 -0.62
N PRO A 236 17.50 5.77 -0.81
CA PRO A 236 16.78 4.79 0.01
C PRO A 236 17.03 4.91 1.52
N GLY A 237 18.17 5.48 1.92
CA GLY A 237 18.49 5.79 3.32
C GLY A 237 17.55 6.81 3.95
N GLU A 238 16.98 7.72 3.17
CA GLU A 238 16.14 8.82 3.67
C GLU A 238 14.87 8.33 4.39
N ILE A 239 14.31 7.20 3.96
CA ILE A 239 13.16 6.59 4.66
C ILE A 239 13.55 6.26 6.10
N ALA A 240 14.73 5.65 6.28
CA ALA A 240 15.26 5.30 7.59
C ALA A 240 15.54 6.56 8.41
N GLU A 241 16.18 7.57 7.82
CA GLU A 241 16.51 8.84 8.47
C GLU A 241 15.28 9.60 8.96
N ILE A 242 14.25 9.76 8.10
CA ILE A 242 13.03 10.47 8.47
C ILE A 242 12.32 9.75 9.62
N LEU A 243 12.15 8.43 9.53
CA LEU A 243 11.38 7.67 10.51
C LEU A 243 12.13 7.53 11.84
N THR A 244 13.43 7.21 11.83
CA THR A 244 14.22 7.15 13.07
C THR A 244 14.40 8.53 13.70
N GLY A 245 14.55 9.59 12.90
CA GLY A 245 14.54 10.97 13.38
C GLY A 245 13.21 11.37 14.02
N ALA A 246 12.10 10.74 13.61
CA ALA A 246 10.79 10.85 14.25
C ALA A 246 10.60 9.87 15.42
N GLY A 247 11.63 9.13 15.83
CA GLY A 247 11.61 8.22 16.98
C GLY A 247 11.08 6.81 16.69
N TYR A 248 10.97 6.40 15.42
CA TYR A 248 10.45 5.09 15.07
C TYR A 248 11.48 3.97 15.15
N ARG A 249 10.99 2.75 15.38
CA ARG A 249 11.75 1.49 15.35
C ARG A 249 11.16 0.54 14.32
N PHE A 250 11.99 -0.28 13.69
CA PHE A 250 11.55 -1.18 12.61
C PHE A 250 11.49 -2.65 13.03
N THR A 251 10.49 -3.33 12.49
CA THR A 251 10.35 -4.78 12.53
C THR A 251 10.00 -5.31 11.15
N ASP A 252 10.27 -6.59 10.91
CA ASP A 252 9.63 -7.30 9.80
C ASP A 252 8.19 -7.70 10.14
N LEU A 253 7.46 -8.26 9.17
CA LEU A 253 6.10 -8.78 9.38
C LEU A 253 5.99 -9.89 10.45
N LYS A 254 7.10 -10.49 10.88
CA LYS A 254 7.14 -11.51 11.95
C LYS A 254 7.46 -10.91 13.32
N GLY A 255 7.54 -9.58 13.42
CA GLY A 255 7.86 -8.87 14.66
C GLY A 255 9.33 -8.96 15.07
N ARG A 256 10.23 -9.41 14.18
CA ARG A 256 11.66 -9.42 14.48
C ARG A 256 12.18 -7.99 14.38
N THR A 257 12.65 -7.46 15.51
CA THR A 257 13.34 -6.17 15.56
C THR A 257 14.53 -6.20 14.62
N LEU A 258 14.58 -5.23 13.72
CA LEU A 258 15.72 -5.05 12.85
C LEU A 258 16.77 -4.27 13.64
N ALA A 259 17.93 -4.89 13.88
CA ALA A 259 19.05 -4.26 14.56
C ALA A 259 19.64 -3.18 13.66
N THR A 260 19.01 -2.02 13.66
CA THR A 260 19.49 -0.86 12.93
C THR A 260 20.51 -0.18 13.83
N GLY A 261 21.80 -0.46 13.63
CA GLY A 261 22.80 0.56 13.95
C GLY A 261 22.28 1.86 13.32
N GLN A 262 22.14 2.90 14.13
CA GLN A 262 21.33 4.10 13.86
C GLN A 262 21.22 4.38 12.34
N TYR A 263 19.99 4.42 11.82
CA TYR A 263 19.67 4.84 10.43
C TYR A 263 19.78 3.82 9.28
N ARG A 264 19.84 2.50 9.50
CA ARG A 264 19.91 1.54 8.36
C ARG A 264 18.78 0.53 8.28
N LEU A 265 18.02 0.55 7.18
CA LEU A 265 17.11 -0.53 6.79
C LEU A 265 17.91 -1.76 6.31
N PRO A 266 17.32 -2.96 6.31
CA PRO A 266 18.02 -4.18 5.89
C PRO A 266 18.52 -4.07 4.46
N GLU A 267 19.77 -4.48 4.22
CA GLU A 267 20.25 -4.67 2.85
C GLU A 267 19.43 -5.78 2.19
N ILE A 268 18.86 -5.45 1.03
CA ILE A 268 18.12 -6.40 0.21
C ILE A 268 18.76 -6.57 -1.15
N LYS A 269 18.53 -7.74 -1.75
CA LYS A 269 19.06 -8.05 -3.09
C LYS A 269 18.56 -7.00 -4.09
N VAL A 270 19.42 -6.66 -5.05
CA VAL A 270 19.07 -5.75 -6.17
C VAL A 270 17.80 -6.26 -6.85
N GLY A 271 16.85 -5.36 -7.11
CA GLY A 271 15.54 -5.67 -7.70
C GLY A 271 14.55 -6.38 -6.78
N ALA A 272 14.80 -6.43 -5.47
CA ALA A 272 13.87 -6.98 -4.48
C ALA A 272 13.28 -5.87 -3.60
N GLY A 273 12.14 -6.19 -2.96
CA GLY A 273 11.51 -5.41 -1.91
C GLY A 273 11.26 -6.26 -0.66
N ILE A 274 11.07 -5.61 0.49
CA ILE A 274 10.64 -6.25 1.74
C ILE A 274 9.60 -5.39 2.45
N ASN A 275 8.54 -6.02 2.95
CA ASN A 275 7.53 -5.37 3.77
C ASN A 275 8.03 -5.19 5.20
N LEU A 276 7.99 -3.94 5.69
CA LEU A 276 8.44 -3.54 7.01
C LEU A 276 7.33 -2.85 7.79
N ILE A 277 7.44 -2.88 9.11
CA ILE A 277 6.58 -2.14 10.02
C ILE A 277 7.46 -1.22 10.88
N ALA A 278 7.15 0.07 10.88
CA ALA A 278 7.72 1.05 11.78
C ALA A 278 6.73 1.33 12.92
N PHE A 279 7.20 1.18 14.16
CA PHE A 279 6.45 1.53 15.37
C PHE A 279 6.98 2.83 15.95
N PRO A 280 6.12 3.75 16.41
CA PRO A 280 6.57 4.91 17.16
C PRO A 280 7.29 4.45 18.45
N GLY A 281 8.37 5.12 18.81
CA GLY A 281 9.00 4.91 20.12
C GLY A 281 8.06 5.31 21.25
N ASP A 282 8.22 4.68 22.42
CA ASP A 282 7.44 4.98 23.62
C ASP A 282 7.72 6.41 24.10
N THR A 283 6.97 7.38 23.60
CA THR A 283 7.03 8.79 24.04
C THR A 283 6.21 9.05 25.30
N ARG A 284 5.63 8.00 25.92
CA ARG A 284 4.79 8.12 27.13
C ARG A 284 5.56 8.09 28.45
N SER A 285 6.85 7.74 28.49
CA SER A 285 7.64 7.74 29.73
C SER A 285 8.42 9.03 30.01
N ASP A 286 8.62 9.91 29.03
CA ASP A 286 9.48 11.11 29.17
C ASP A 286 8.71 12.43 29.37
N ARG A 287 7.39 12.39 29.60
CA ARG A 287 6.57 13.60 29.86
C ARG A 287 6.16 13.79 31.32
N THR A 288 6.77 13.06 32.26
CA THR A 288 6.54 13.25 33.70
C THR A 288 7.85 13.24 34.47
N GLN A 289 8.64 14.29 34.31
CA GLN A 289 9.33 14.90 35.44
C GLN A 289 9.18 16.43 35.32
N PRO A 290 8.37 17.07 36.18
CA PRO A 290 8.47 18.50 36.38
C PRO A 290 9.86 18.80 36.93
N ASN A 291 10.53 19.79 36.37
CA ASN A 291 11.73 20.38 36.98
C ASN A 291 11.41 20.74 38.44
N SER A 292 12.06 20.05 39.37
CA SER A 292 12.27 20.49 40.75
C SER A 292 13.72 20.89 40.91
#